data_AF-A0A3D4JLT6-F1
#
_entry.id   AF-A0A3D4JLT6-F1
#
_cell.length_a   1.000
_cell.length_b   1.000
_cell.length_c   1.000
_cell.angle_alpha   90.00
_cell.angle_beta   90.00
_cell.angle_gamma   90.00
#
_symmetry.space_group_name_H-M   'P 1'
#
loop_
_entity.id
_entity.type
_entity.pdbx_description
1 polymer ?
#
loop_
_entity_poly.entity_id
_entity_poly.type
_entity_poly.pdbx_seq_one_letter_code
_entity_poly.pdbx_strand_id
1 'polypeptide(L)'
;MVTVNNSDYYNNIPAGRDLNNLPNTSSAGTTVGYQYDGLTEEDRFVQKVLQEHYDKVYKENLSHSDPMAYIESKYCDVTSPNFCSYMTEDQRSIAYRNEKRMLQTGGKYSAGFARYDYALRNYKDVYTGGSRSTGYIRNTDREKQYARSVVNQQISNLFSKNGIALSKQADLIFSIDPYTYQLTVSGNADRDILSQIEKLLNEGDNAKNIWTHAWICMHDADNEIVNLQANMTKV
;
A
#
# COMPACT_ATOMS: atom_id res chain seq x y z
N MET A 1 2.45 9.73 -22.83
CA MET A 1 2.05 8.34 -23.17
C MET A 1 3.33 7.50 -23.16
N VAL A 2 3.50 6.59 -22.20
CA VAL A 2 4.73 5.79 -22.07
C VAL A 2 4.71 4.70 -23.14
N THR A 3 5.68 4.72 -24.06
CA THR A 3 5.81 3.69 -25.10
C THR A 3 7.13 2.96 -24.85
N VAL A 4 7.05 1.66 -24.55
CA VAL A 4 8.22 0.79 -24.31
C VAL A 4 8.30 -0.21 -25.47
N ASN A 5 9.47 -0.28 -26.13
CA ASN A 5 9.72 -1.26 -27.19
C ASN A 5 9.91 -2.66 -26.56
N ASN A 6 9.05 -3.60 -26.93
CA ASN A 6 8.84 -4.88 -26.24
C ASN A 6 9.81 -6.03 -26.59
N SER A 7 10.76 -5.89 -27.53
CA SER A 7 11.43 -7.07 -28.10
C SER A 7 12.53 -7.71 -27.24
N ASP A 8 13.19 -6.96 -26.36
CA ASP A 8 14.33 -7.47 -25.56
C ASP A 8 14.08 -7.47 -24.04
N TYR A 9 12.86 -7.11 -23.62
CA TYR A 9 12.53 -6.78 -22.24
C TYR A 9 12.57 -7.98 -21.27
N TYR A 10 12.24 -9.19 -21.72
CA TYR A 10 12.05 -10.35 -20.85
C TYR A 10 13.28 -11.24 -20.67
N ASN A 11 14.27 -11.18 -21.58
CA ASN A 11 15.36 -12.15 -21.62
C ASN A 11 16.52 -11.84 -20.65
N ASN A 12 16.57 -10.63 -20.08
CA ASN A 12 17.68 -10.18 -19.24
C ASN A 12 17.25 -9.71 -17.83
N ILE A 13 16.01 -9.99 -17.40
CA ILE A 13 15.56 -9.62 -16.05
C ILE A 13 16.23 -10.56 -15.02
N PRO A 14 17.04 -10.05 -14.08
CA PRO A 14 17.67 -10.89 -13.07
C PRO A 14 16.62 -11.60 -12.21
N ALA A 15 16.76 -12.91 -12.03
CA ALA A 15 15.92 -13.69 -11.14
C ALA A 15 16.11 -13.20 -9.68
N GLY A 16 15.03 -12.80 -9.02
CA GLY A 16 15.03 -12.43 -7.59
C GLY A 16 15.08 -10.93 -7.25
N ARG A 17 14.43 -10.05 -8.03
CA ARG A 17 14.20 -8.66 -7.57
C ARG A 17 13.24 -8.63 -6.37
N ASP A 18 13.72 -8.17 -5.22
CA ASP A 18 12.86 -7.82 -4.07
C ASP A 18 12.08 -6.53 -4.41
N LEU A 19 10.85 -6.71 -4.88
CA LEU A 19 9.90 -5.63 -5.19
C LEU A 19 9.18 -5.10 -3.93
N ASN A 20 9.34 -5.76 -2.79
CA ASN A 20 8.57 -5.48 -1.57
C ASN A 20 9.27 -4.45 -0.66
N ASN A 21 10.58 -4.29 -0.85
CA ASN A 21 11.39 -3.31 -0.13
C ASN A 21 11.92 -2.27 -1.12
N LEU A 22 11.34 -1.06 -1.09
CA LEU A 22 11.96 0.09 -1.75
C LEU A 22 13.25 0.42 -0.97
N PRO A 23 14.46 0.33 -1.58
CA PRO A 23 15.61 0.95 -0.96
C PRO A 23 15.37 2.47 -0.90
N ASN A 24 15.69 3.07 0.24
CA ASN A 24 15.44 4.48 0.51
C ASN A 24 16.79 5.20 0.63
N THR A 25 17.59 5.18 -0.44
CA THR A 25 18.86 5.92 -0.48
C THR A 25 18.68 7.41 -0.79
N SER A 26 17.44 7.85 -1.06
CA SER A 26 17.10 9.26 -1.27
C SER A 26 17.21 10.09 0.02
N SER A 27 17.51 11.38 -0.11
CA SER A 27 17.56 12.30 1.02
C SER A 27 16.16 12.53 1.62
N ALA A 28 16.11 12.91 2.90
CA ALA A 28 14.84 13.09 3.59
C ALA A 28 13.94 14.12 2.88
N GLY A 29 12.77 13.68 2.41
CA GLY A 29 11.79 14.53 1.74
C GLY A 29 12.00 14.74 0.24
N THR A 30 12.92 13.97 -0.38
CA THR A 30 13.12 13.92 -1.85
C THR A 30 12.72 12.58 -2.48
N THR A 31 12.37 11.58 -1.66
CA THR A 31 11.92 10.27 -2.13
C THR A 31 10.64 10.37 -2.97
N VAL A 32 10.70 9.83 -4.18
CA VAL A 32 9.56 9.56 -5.05
C VAL A 32 9.37 8.05 -5.12
N GLY A 33 8.18 7.55 -4.83
CA GLY A 33 7.85 6.13 -4.84
C GLY A 33 6.60 5.79 -4.04
N TYR A 34 6.06 4.62 -4.36
CA TYR A 34 4.95 4.01 -3.65
C TYR A 34 5.33 2.59 -3.24
N GLN A 35 5.24 2.28 -1.94
CA GLN A 35 5.58 0.95 -1.45
C GLN A 35 4.39 0.02 -1.65
N TYR A 36 4.57 -0.95 -2.54
CA TYR A 36 3.63 -2.06 -2.70
C TYR A 36 3.96 -3.13 -1.67
N ASP A 37 3.29 -3.06 -0.52
CA ASP A 37 3.42 -3.98 0.61
C ASP A 37 2.48 -5.21 0.49
N GLY A 38 1.82 -5.36 -0.65
CA GLY A 38 0.80 -6.39 -0.89
C GLY A 38 -0.55 -6.09 -0.24
N LEU A 39 -0.71 -4.90 0.35
CA LEU A 39 -1.97 -4.41 0.91
C LEU A 39 -2.63 -3.42 -0.04
N THR A 40 -3.96 -3.44 -0.09
CA THR A 40 -4.77 -2.40 -0.74
C THR A 40 -4.92 -1.18 0.16
N GLU A 41 -5.39 -0.06 -0.39
CA GLU A 41 -5.83 1.12 0.37
C GLU A 41 -6.83 0.73 1.45
N GLU A 42 -7.78 -0.14 1.11
CA GLU A 42 -8.78 -0.66 2.06
C GLU A 42 -8.13 -1.51 3.16
N ASP A 43 -7.13 -2.33 2.83
CA ASP A 43 -6.41 -3.10 3.83
C ASP A 43 -5.68 -2.18 4.81
N ARG A 44 -4.92 -1.19 4.32
CA ARG A 44 -4.21 -0.21 5.18
C ARG A 44 -5.18 0.58 6.04
N PHE A 45 -6.34 0.96 5.49
CA PHE A 45 -7.41 1.59 6.25
C PHE A 45 -7.93 0.69 7.37
N VAL A 46 -8.21 -0.58 7.06
CA VAL A 46 -8.62 -1.58 8.04
C VAL A 46 -7.55 -1.74 9.12
N GLN A 47 -6.27 -1.82 8.76
CA GLN A 47 -5.18 -1.95 9.73
C GLN A 47 -5.17 -0.77 10.70
N LYS A 48 -5.28 0.44 10.18
CA LYS A 48 -5.29 1.67 10.97
C LYS A 48 -6.46 1.70 11.94
N VAL A 49 -7.68 1.41 11.47
CA VAL A 49 -8.88 1.40 12.32
C VAL A 49 -8.76 0.36 13.43
N LEU A 50 -8.28 -0.85 13.12
CA LEU A 50 -8.10 -1.90 14.11
C LEU A 50 -7.01 -1.54 15.11
N GLN A 51 -5.88 -1.00 14.65
CA GLN A 51 -4.80 -0.56 15.53
C GLN A 51 -5.27 0.53 16.51
N GLU A 52 -5.91 1.58 16.00
CA GLU A 52 -6.45 2.66 16.85
C GLU A 52 -7.48 2.14 17.86
N HIS A 53 -8.33 1.20 17.45
CA HIS A 53 -9.30 0.56 18.34
C HIS A 53 -8.60 -0.23 19.45
N TYR A 54 -7.72 -1.17 19.10
CA TYR A 54 -7.09 -2.06 20.06
C TYR A 54 -6.05 -1.37 20.94
N ASP A 55 -5.42 -0.28 20.47
CA ASP A 55 -4.58 0.58 21.32
C ASP A 55 -5.39 1.24 22.44
N LYS A 56 -6.62 1.69 22.13
CA LYS A 56 -7.53 2.26 23.14
C LYS A 56 -7.98 1.19 24.12
N VAL A 57 -8.42 0.03 23.63
CA VAL A 57 -8.93 -1.06 24.47
C VAL A 57 -7.80 -1.67 25.32
N TYR A 58 -6.58 -1.74 24.81
CA TYR A 58 -5.42 -2.17 25.59
C TYR A 58 -5.18 -1.26 26.81
N LYS A 59 -5.24 0.06 26.63
CA LYS A 59 -5.11 1.02 27.73
C LYS A 59 -6.24 0.90 28.75
N GLU A 60 -7.47 0.66 28.29
CA GLU A 60 -8.61 0.36 29.17
C GLU A 60 -8.35 -0.91 29.99
N ASN A 61 -7.98 -2.02 29.33
CA ASN A 61 -7.73 -3.29 30.01
C ASN A 61 -6.63 -3.16 31.08
N LEU A 62 -5.55 -2.41 30.81
CA LEU A 62 -4.49 -2.15 31.78
C LEU A 62 -4.93 -1.34 33.01
N SER A 63 -6.07 -0.65 32.95
CA SER A 63 -6.61 0.09 34.10
C SER A 63 -7.32 -0.82 35.12
N HIS A 64 -7.59 -2.09 34.76
CA HIS A 64 -8.18 -3.08 35.65
C HIS A 64 -7.10 -3.83 36.43
N SER A 65 -7.44 -4.28 37.64
CA SER A 65 -6.53 -5.01 38.54
C SER A 65 -6.03 -6.33 37.93
N ASP A 66 -6.88 -7.00 37.16
CA ASP A 66 -6.53 -8.18 36.36
C ASP A 66 -7.04 -7.99 34.92
N PRO A 67 -6.18 -7.49 34.02
CA PRO A 67 -6.56 -7.24 32.64
C PRO A 67 -7.04 -8.50 31.88
N MET A 68 -6.49 -9.68 32.19
CA MET A 68 -6.86 -10.91 31.50
C MET A 68 -8.23 -11.40 31.97
N ALA A 69 -8.49 -11.39 33.28
CA ALA A 69 -9.80 -11.71 33.82
C ALA A 69 -10.88 -10.73 33.32
N TYR A 70 -10.55 -9.44 33.19
CA TYR A 70 -11.46 -8.46 32.60
C TYR A 70 -11.80 -8.80 31.13
N ILE A 71 -10.81 -9.16 30.31
CA ILE A 71 -11.04 -9.60 28.92
C ILE A 71 -11.93 -10.85 28.88
N GLU A 72 -11.69 -11.84 29.75
CA GLU A 72 -12.52 -13.06 29.82
C GLU A 72 -13.96 -12.73 30.21
N SER A 73 -14.16 -11.78 31.13
CA SER A 73 -15.48 -11.30 31.53
C SER A 73 -16.25 -10.63 30.38
N LYS A 74 -15.55 -10.04 29.40
CA LYS A 74 -16.18 -9.39 28.25
C LYS A 74 -16.63 -10.38 27.18
N TYR A 75 -15.87 -11.45 26.96
CA TYR A 75 -16.02 -12.27 25.75
C TYR A 75 -16.41 -13.73 26.01
N CYS A 76 -16.11 -14.26 27.20
CA CYS A 76 -16.30 -15.68 27.53
C CYS A 76 -17.38 -15.93 28.58
N ASP A 77 -17.55 -15.02 29.55
CA ASP A 77 -18.53 -15.18 30.61
C ASP A 77 -19.87 -14.51 30.27
N VAL A 78 -20.87 -15.31 29.88
CA VAL A 78 -22.22 -14.83 29.54
C VAL A 78 -22.98 -14.23 30.73
N THR A 79 -22.53 -14.49 31.97
CA THR A 79 -23.16 -13.98 33.20
C THR A 79 -22.57 -12.66 33.68
N SER A 80 -21.41 -12.28 33.13
CA SER A 80 -20.71 -11.05 33.45
C SER A 80 -21.51 -9.82 33.00
N PRO A 81 -21.58 -8.75 33.83
CA PRO A 81 -22.19 -7.48 33.41
C PRO A 81 -21.42 -6.80 32.25
N ASN A 82 -20.16 -7.18 32.03
CA ASN A 82 -19.34 -6.66 30.93
C ASN A 82 -19.48 -7.48 29.64
N PHE A 83 -20.27 -8.56 29.66
CA PHE A 83 -20.39 -9.45 28.52
C PHE A 83 -20.89 -8.70 27.28
N CYS A 84 -20.11 -8.79 26.20
CA CYS A 84 -20.37 -8.11 24.93
C CYS A 84 -21.47 -8.84 24.13
N SER A 85 -22.68 -8.89 24.68
CA SER A 85 -23.86 -9.59 24.12
C SER A 85 -24.33 -9.00 22.78
N TYR A 86 -23.96 -7.75 22.50
CA TYR A 86 -24.22 -7.07 21.23
C TYR A 86 -23.33 -7.56 20.06
N MET A 87 -22.28 -8.33 20.35
CA MET A 87 -21.44 -8.98 19.34
C MET A 87 -21.94 -10.39 19.04
N THR A 88 -21.70 -10.90 17.83
CA THR A 88 -21.82 -12.34 17.56
C THR A 88 -20.72 -13.13 18.25
N GLU A 89 -20.89 -14.45 18.38
CA GLU A 89 -19.87 -15.33 18.98
C GLU A 89 -18.51 -15.24 18.26
N ASP A 90 -18.52 -15.25 16.93
CA ASP A 90 -17.32 -15.07 16.11
C ASP A 90 -16.64 -13.71 16.35
N GLN A 91 -17.42 -12.64 16.49
CA GLN A 91 -16.88 -11.31 16.79
C GLN A 91 -16.25 -11.25 18.19
N ARG A 92 -16.89 -11.86 19.19
CA ARG A 92 -16.31 -11.98 20.53
C ARG A 92 -15.01 -12.79 20.49
N SER A 93 -14.96 -13.88 19.73
CA SER A 93 -13.76 -14.69 19.55
C SER A 93 -12.61 -13.91 18.89
N ILE A 94 -12.91 -13.07 17.88
CA ILE A 94 -11.92 -12.18 17.27
C ILE A 94 -11.41 -11.14 18.28
N ALA A 95 -12.32 -10.43 18.96
CA ALA A 95 -11.99 -9.41 19.95
C ALA A 95 -11.15 -9.98 21.12
N TYR A 96 -11.58 -11.12 21.67
CA TYR A 96 -10.86 -11.85 22.72
C TYR A 96 -9.42 -12.16 22.31
N ARG A 97 -9.23 -12.75 21.12
CA ARG A 97 -7.89 -13.10 20.63
C ARG A 97 -7.00 -11.87 20.42
N ASN A 98 -7.58 -10.79 19.87
CA ASN A 98 -6.83 -9.57 19.59
C ASN A 98 -6.39 -8.86 20.87
N GLU A 99 -7.30 -8.68 21.84
CA GLU A 99 -6.96 -8.05 23.12
C GLU A 99 -6.01 -8.89 23.97
N LYS A 100 -6.21 -10.21 24.02
CA LYS A 100 -5.28 -11.13 24.65
C LYS A 100 -3.88 -11.01 24.04
N ARG A 101 -3.79 -10.91 22.72
CA ARG A 101 -2.52 -10.73 22.01
C ARG A 101 -1.89 -9.38 22.33
N MET A 102 -2.67 -8.31 22.43
CA MET A 102 -2.18 -6.99 22.87
C MET A 102 -1.54 -7.05 24.27
N LEU A 103 -2.14 -7.79 25.22
CA LEU A 103 -1.51 -8.03 26.53
C LEU A 103 -0.19 -8.80 26.40
N GLN A 104 -0.17 -9.88 25.61
CA GLN A 104 1.01 -10.72 25.43
C GLN A 104 2.19 -9.99 24.75
N THR A 105 1.90 -9.03 23.89
CA THR A 105 2.92 -8.28 23.13
C THR A 105 3.29 -6.93 23.76
N GLY A 106 2.75 -6.62 24.94
CA GLY A 106 2.99 -5.34 25.61
C GLY A 106 2.44 -4.14 24.81
N GLY A 107 1.30 -4.32 24.15
CA GLY A 107 0.62 -3.29 23.38
C GLY A 107 1.07 -3.18 21.92
N LYS A 108 1.91 -4.10 21.43
CA LYS A 108 2.28 -4.13 20.01
C LYS A 108 1.20 -4.83 19.20
N TYR A 109 0.48 -4.08 18.38
CA TYR A 109 -0.49 -4.63 17.45
C TYR A 109 0.19 -5.62 16.49
N SER A 110 -0.20 -6.88 16.58
CA SER A 110 0.32 -7.97 15.73
C SER A 110 -0.78 -8.98 15.35
N ALA A 111 -2.03 -8.63 15.60
CA ALA A 111 -3.18 -9.45 15.30
C ALA A 111 -3.46 -9.54 13.79
N GLY A 112 -4.07 -10.65 13.36
CA GLY A 112 -4.52 -10.80 11.97
C GLY A 112 -5.71 -9.90 11.68
N PHE A 113 -5.80 -9.40 10.44
CA PHE A 113 -6.90 -8.56 9.99
C PHE A 113 -8.13 -9.43 9.69
N ALA A 114 -9.19 -9.26 10.47
CA ALA A 114 -10.48 -9.83 10.16
C ALA A 114 -11.42 -8.70 9.73
N ARG A 115 -11.83 -8.68 8.46
CA ARG A 115 -12.82 -7.70 7.96
C ARG A 115 -14.20 -7.86 8.62
N TYR A 116 -14.40 -8.94 9.39
CA TYR A 116 -15.57 -9.19 10.23
C TYR A 116 -15.43 -8.68 11.68
N ASP A 117 -14.27 -8.14 12.06
CA ASP A 117 -14.05 -7.57 13.39
C ASP A 117 -15.11 -6.50 13.72
N TYR A 118 -15.65 -6.55 14.94
CA TYR A 118 -16.69 -5.63 15.37
C TYR A 118 -16.22 -4.16 15.40
N ALA A 119 -14.92 -3.92 15.51
CA ALA A 119 -14.34 -2.59 15.37
C ALA A 119 -14.63 -1.96 14.00
N LEU A 120 -14.86 -2.77 12.96
CA LEU A 120 -15.14 -2.32 11.60
C LEU A 120 -16.63 -2.13 11.28
N ARG A 121 -17.55 -2.41 12.22
CA ARG A 121 -19.02 -2.45 11.97
C ARG A 121 -19.64 -1.20 11.33
N ASN A 122 -19.00 -0.03 11.51
CA ASN A 122 -19.48 1.24 10.96
C ASN A 122 -18.91 1.56 9.57
N TYR A 123 -18.00 0.73 9.05
CA TYR A 123 -17.32 0.94 7.78
C TYR A 123 -17.86 -0.06 6.74
N LYS A 124 -19.05 0.21 6.21
CA LYS A 124 -19.81 -0.71 5.35
C LYS A 124 -19.05 -1.19 4.11
N ASP A 125 -18.17 -0.35 3.56
CA ASP A 125 -17.41 -0.66 2.34
C ASP A 125 -16.24 -1.62 2.57
N VAL A 126 -15.80 -1.78 3.83
CA VAL A 126 -14.72 -2.72 4.20
C VAL A 126 -15.21 -3.86 5.07
N TYR A 127 -16.33 -3.68 5.77
CA TYR A 127 -16.95 -4.69 6.62
C TYR A 127 -17.64 -5.74 5.76
N THR A 128 -17.10 -6.95 5.74
CA THR A 128 -17.58 -8.02 4.87
C THR A 128 -18.83 -8.72 5.40
N GLY A 129 -19.20 -8.51 6.68
CA GLY A 129 -20.33 -9.20 7.32
C GLY A 129 -20.17 -10.72 7.44
N GLY A 130 -19.07 -11.30 6.94
CA GLY A 130 -18.75 -12.71 6.97
C GLY A 130 -17.34 -12.96 7.53
N SER A 131 -17.23 -13.95 8.40
CA SER A 131 -16.01 -14.34 9.14
C SER A 131 -14.81 -14.74 8.26
N ARG A 132 -15.05 -15.04 6.97
CA ARG A 132 -14.00 -15.49 6.04
C ARG A 132 -13.20 -14.29 5.51
N SER A 133 -11.91 -14.28 5.82
CA SER A 133 -10.92 -13.46 5.14
C SER A 133 -10.87 -13.89 3.67
N THR A 134 -11.47 -13.11 2.78
CA THR A 134 -11.18 -13.20 1.34
C THR A 134 -9.74 -12.73 1.18
N GLY A 135 -8.86 -13.60 0.67
CA GLY A 135 -7.43 -13.32 0.55
C GLY A 135 -7.14 -11.98 -0.15
N TYR A 136 -5.92 -11.47 0.08
CA TYR A 136 -5.46 -10.19 -0.47
C TYR A 136 -5.64 -10.14 -1.98
N ILE A 137 -6.45 -9.21 -2.46
CA ILE A 137 -6.45 -8.84 -3.88
C ILE A 137 -5.28 -7.89 -4.04
N ARG A 138 -4.19 -8.39 -4.65
CA ARG A 138 -2.98 -7.58 -4.86
C ARG A 138 -3.21 -6.59 -6.00
N ASN A 139 -2.66 -5.39 -5.86
CA ASN A 139 -2.49 -4.41 -6.94
C ASN A 139 -3.77 -4.10 -7.76
N THR A 140 -4.93 -3.96 -7.11
CA THR A 140 -6.17 -3.58 -7.81
C THR A 140 -5.99 -2.31 -8.66
N ASP A 141 -6.84 -2.12 -9.68
CA ASP A 141 -6.82 -0.89 -10.48
C ASP A 141 -7.03 0.37 -9.64
N ARG A 142 -7.77 0.26 -8.54
CA ARG A 142 -7.92 1.34 -7.55
C ARG A 142 -6.61 1.64 -6.84
N GLU A 143 -5.90 0.60 -6.38
CA GLU A 143 -4.60 0.73 -5.73
C GLU A 143 -3.56 1.36 -6.66
N LYS A 144 -3.53 0.94 -7.94
CA LYS A 144 -2.65 1.54 -8.96
C LYS A 144 -2.95 3.01 -9.18
N GLN A 145 -4.24 3.39 -9.23
CA GLN A 145 -4.66 4.79 -9.38
C GLN A 145 -4.26 5.63 -8.15
N TYR A 146 -4.42 5.09 -6.95
CA TYR A 146 -3.96 5.74 -5.72
C TYR A 146 -2.43 5.89 -5.69
N ALA A 147 -1.70 4.82 -5.98
CA ALA A 147 -0.23 4.88 -6.09
C ALA A 147 0.23 5.93 -7.11
N ARG A 148 -0.46 6.03 -8.25
CA ARG A 148 -0.18 7.06 -9.27
C ARG A 148 -0.41 8.47 -8.74
N SER A 149 -1.48 8.71 -7.98
CA SER A 149 -1.74 10.03 -7.41
C SER A 149 -0.67 10.43 -6.38
N VAL A 150 -0.23 9.47 -5.54
CA VAL A 150 0.85 9.67 -4.57
C VAL A 150 2.17 9.97 -5.27
N VAL A 151 2.58 9.17 -6.26
CA VAL A 151 3.82 9.39 -7.04
C VAL A 151 3.78 10.75 -7.74
N ASN A 152 2.66 11.10 -8.39
CA ASN A 152 2.50 12.41 -9.04
C ASN A 152 2.60 13.57 -8.04
N GLN A 153 1.99 13.44 -6.86
CA GLN A 153 2.06 14.46 -5.81
C GLN A 153 3.49 14.62 -5.28
N GLN A 154 4.22 13.52 -5.07
CA GLN A 154 5.62 13.56 -4.65
C GLN A 154 6.50 14.24 -5.69
N ILE A 155 6.33 13.93 -6.99
CA ILE A 155 7.04 14.60 -8.09
C ILE A 155 6.72 16.09 -8.11
N SER A 156 5.44 16.47 -8.02
CA SER A 156 5.02 17.88 -7.98
C SER A 156 5.62 18.63 -6.78
N ASN A 157 5.65 18.00 -5.61
CA ASN A 157 6.25 18.57 -4.41
C ASN A 157 7.77 18.71 -4.55
N LEU A 158 8.43 17.72 -5.15
CA LEU A 158 9.87 17.76 -5.41
C LEU A 158 10.22 18.91 -6.35
N PHE A 159 9.47 19.09 -7.44
CA PHE A 159 9.67 20.21 -8.37
C PHE A 159 9.44 21.56 -7.67
N SER A 160 8.33 21.69 -6.93
CA SER A 160 7.98 22.93 -6.21
C SER A 160 9.05 23.33 -5.20
N LYS A 161 9.58 22.37 -4.42
CA LYS A 161 10.64 22.60 -3.44
C LYS A 161 11.97 23.05 -4.07
N ASN A 162 12.21 22.64 -5.31
CA ASN A 162 13.41 22.98 -6.07
C ASN A 162 13.21 24.16 -7.03
N GLY A 163 12.11 24.92 -6.89
CA GLY A 163 11.86 26.10 -7.72
C GLY A 163 11.55 25.80 -9.19
N ILE A 164 11.22 24.56 -9.52
CA ILE A 164 10.86 24.16 -10.88
C ILE A 164 9.37 24.44 -11.08
N ALA A 165 9.08 25.49 -11.86
CA ALA A 165 7.73 25.84 -12.29
C ALA A 165 7.48 25.33 -13.72
N LEU A 166 6.53 24.41 -13.87
CA LEU A 166 6.10 23.92 -15.18
C LEU A 166 4.89 24.71 -15.68
N SER A 167 4.86 24.99 -16.99
CA SER A 167 3.67 25.57 -17.61
C SER A 167 2.54 24.52 -17.64
N LYS A 168 1.29 24.98 -17.73
CA LYS A 168 0.13 24.06 -17.88
C LYS A 168 0.17 23.27 -19.19
N GLN A 169 0.94 23.72 -20.17
CA GLN A 169 1.16 23.08 -21.46
C GLN A 169 2.44 22.22 -21.50
N ALA A 170 3.15 22.07 -20.37
CA ALA A 170 4.33 21.23 -20.32
C ALA A 170 3.96 19.78 -20.62
N ASP A 171 4.63 19.21 -21.61
CA ASP A 171 4.55 17.81 -21.99
C ASP A 171 5.95 17.21 -21.78
N LEU A 172 6.05 16.38 -20.74
CA LEU A 172 7.29 15.75 -20.32
C LEU A 172 7.21 14.25 -20.57
N ILE A 173 8.28 13.70 -21.12
CA ILE A 173 8.47 12.27 -21.35
C ILE A 173 9.63 11.82 -20.49
N PHE A 174 9.35 10.90 -19.57
CA PHE A 174 10.36 10.21 -18.77
C PHE A 174 10.66 8.86 -19.42
N SER A 175 11.91 8.66 -19.79
CA SER A 175 12.42 7.37 -20.26
C SER A 175 13.33 6.79 -19.20
N ILE A 176 13.18 5.51 -18.87
CA ILE A 176 13.98 4.87 -17.81
C ILE A 176 14.57 3.60 -18.37
N ASP A 177 15.90 3.49 -18.30
CA ASP A 177 16.60 2.25 -18.63
C ASP A 177 16.25 1.18 -17.58
N PRO A 178 15.68 0.02 -17.96
CA PRO A 178 15.17 -0.96 -17.01
C PRO A 178 16.25 -1.73 -16.25
N TYR A 179 17.52 -1.58 -16.63
CA TYR A 179 18.66 -2.29 -16.04
C TYR A 179 19.49 -1.38 -15.13
N THR A 180 19.73 -0.15 -15.57
CA THR A 180 20.52 0.85 -14.83
C THR A 180 19.65 1.79 -14.00
N TYR A 181 18.35 1.85 -14.29
CA TYR A 181 17.40 2.85 -13.76
C TYR A 181 17.82 4.29 -14.04
N GLN A 182 18.68 4.53 -15.03
CA GLN A 182 18.95 5.88 -15.48
C GLN A 182 17.69 6.45 -16.11
N LEU A 183 17.14 7.50 -15.49
CA LEU A 183 16.02 8.26 -16.02
C LEU A 183 16.57 9.37 -16.92
N THR A 184 15.96 9.54 -18.09
CA THR A 184 16.16 10.69 -18.96
C THR A 184 14.85 11.45 -19.17
N VAL A 185 14.95 12.77 -19.31
CA VAL A 185 13.80 13.66 -19.45
C VAL A 185 13.85 14.37 -20.79
N SER A 186 12.76 14.25 -21.54
CA SER A 186 12.56 14.99 -22.79
C SER A 186 11.18 15.65 -22.78
N GLY A 187 10.92 16.59 -23.70
CA GLY A 187 9.66 17.31 -23.74
C GLY A 187 9.75 18.69 -24.38
N ASN A 188 8.71 19.49 -24.18
CA ASN A 188 8.60 20.85 -24.72
C ASN A 188 9.02 21.96 -23.74
N ALA A 189 9.69 21.62 -22.64
CA ALA A 189 10.24 22.58 -21.69
C ALA A 189 11.68 23.01 -22.06
N ASP A 190 12.15 24.08 -21.42
CA ASP A 190 13.53 24.56 -21.59
C ASP A 190 14.55 23.47 -21.22
N ARG A 191 15.67 23.40 -21.96
CA ARG A 191 16.71 22.38 -21.76
C ARG A 191 17.28 22.38 -20.35
N ASP A 192 17.44 23.56 -19.74
CA ASP A 192 17.96 23.67 -18.38
C ASP A 192 16.94 23.16 -17.36
N ILE A 193 15.64 23.37 -17.60
CA ILE A 193 14.56 22.80 -16.79
C ILE A 193 14.55 21.27 -16.93
N LEU A 194 14.64 20.74 -18.15
CA LEU A 194 14.68 19.30 -18.39
C LEU A 194 15.87 18.65 -17.67
N SER A 195 17.06 19.26 -17.74
CA SER A 195 18.26 18.76 -17.05
C SER A 195 18.15 18.82 -15.52
N GLN A 196 17.51 19.86 -14.96
CA GLN A 196 17.24 19.94 -13.52
C GLN A 196 16.27 18.85 -13.05
N ILE A 197 15.19 18.61 -13.80
CA ILE A 197 14.23 17.53 -13.51
C ILE A 197 14.93 16.18 -13.57
N GLU A 198 15.73 15.94 -14.62
CA GLU A 198 16.48 14.70 -14.78
C GLU A 198 17.40 14.45 -13.59
N LYS A 199 18.18 15.46 -13.18
CA LYS A 199 19.05 15.34 -12.03
C LYS A 199 18.28 14.97 -10.76
N LEU A 200 17.18 15.67 -10.46
CA LEU A 200 16.37 15.45 -9.25
C LEU A 200 15.72 14.06 -9.22
N LEU A 201 15.18 13.61 -10.36
CA LEU A 201 14.52 12.30 -10.44
C LEU A 201 15.51 11.13 -10.47
N ASN A 202 16.80 11.39 -10.72
CA ASN A 202 17.88 10.41 -10.56
C ASN A 202 18.55 10.44 -9.18
N GLU A 203 18.10 11.29 -8.25
CA GLU A 203 18.62 11.25 -6.87
C GLU A 203 18.13 10.00 -6.13
N GLY A 204 19.06 9.29 -5.49
CA GLY A 204 18.77 8.07 -4.75
C GLY A 204 18.09 7.02 -5.62
N ASP A 205 16.98 6.47 -5.12
CA ASP A 205 16.22 5.40 -5.80
C ASP A 205 15.00 5.91 -6.57
N ASN A 206 14.86 7.23 -6.77
CA ASN A 206 13.67 7.83 -7.38
C ASN A 206 13.34 7.24 -8.75
N ALA A 207 14.31 7.14 -9.66
CA ALA A 207 14.11 6.58 -10.99
C ALA A 207 13.72 5.08 -10.95
N LYS A 208 14.34 4.31 -10.05
CA LYS A 208 13.98 2.91 -9.82
C LYS A 208 12.55 2.76 -9.30
N ASN A 209 12.13 3.63 -8.39
CA ASN A 209 10.78 3.62 -7.82
C ASN A 209 9.72 3.98 -8.86
N ILE A 210 9.98 4.99 -9.70
CA ILE A 210 9.10 5.37 -10.82
C ILE A 210 8.99 4.22 -11.83
N TRP A 211 10.12 3.59 -12.18
CA TRP A 211 10.13 2.40 -13.04
C TRP A 211 9.32 1.26 -12.44
N THR A 212 9.47 1.00 -11.14
CA THR A 212 8.74 -0.07 -10.45
C THR A 212 7.23 0.16 -10.47
N HIS A 213 6.79 1.39 -10.20
CA HIS A 213 5.38 1.78 -10.32
C HIS A 213 4.85 1.58 -11.74
N ALA A 214 5.59 2.07 -12.76
CA ALA A 214 5.22 1.90 -14.15
C ALA A 214 5.13 0.42 -14.54
N TRP A 215 6.09 -0.39 -14.10
CA TRP A 215 6.12 -1.82 -14.36
C TRP A 215 4.92 -2.55 -13.78
N ILE A 216 4.58 -2.30 -12.50
CA ILE A 216 3.41 -2.87 -11.83
C ILE A 216 2.12 -2.46 -12.52
N CYS A 217 1.99 -1.20 -12.95
CA CYS A 217 0.83 -0.76 -13.72
C CYS A 217 0.70 -1.46 -15.08
N MET A 218 1.81 -1.90 -15.68
CA MET A 218 1.82 -2.59 -16.97
C MET A 218 1.64 -4.11 -16.85
N HIS A 219 2.14 -4.75 -15.78
CA HIS A 219 2.34 -6.20 -15.70
C HIS A 219 1.52 -6.88 -14.58
N ASP A 220 0.23 -6.58 -14.50
CA ASP A 220 -0.64 -7.30 -13.57
C ASP A 220 -1.17 -8.61 -14.18
N ALA A 221 -1.51 -9.58 -13.34
CA ALA A 221 -2.07 -10.87 -13.77
C ALA A 221 -3.37 -10.72 -14.60
N ASP A 222 -4.10 -9.62 -14.40
CA ASP A 222 -5.28 -9.28 -15.22
C ASP A 222 -4.92 -8.73 -16.62
N ASN A 223 -3.73 -8.14 -16.79
CA ASN A 223 -3.21 -7.71 -18.10
C ASN A 223 -2.57 -8.86 -18.89
N GLU A 224 -2.21 -9.98 -18.26
CA GLU A 224 -1.89 -11.20 -19.00
C GLU A 224 -3.10 -11.69 -19.80
N ILE A 225 -4.34 -11.49 -19.33
CA ILE A 225 -5.55 -11.84 -20.09
C ILE A 225 -5.72 -10.92 -21.32
N VAL A 226 -5.44 -9.62 -21.20
CA VAL A 226 -5.51 -8.67 -22.34
C VAL A 226 -4.42 -8.97 -23.37
N ASN A 227 -3.21 -9.37 -22.94
CA ASN A 227 -2.13 -9.79 -23.83
C ASN A 227 -2.34 -11.20 -24.43
N LEU A 228 -3.01 -12.11 -23.71
CA LEU A 228 -3.42 -13.41 -24.23
C LEU A 228 -4.56 -13.28 -25.26
N GLN A 229 -5.50 -12.35 -25.05
CA GLN A 229 -6.57 -12.06 -26.03
C GLN A 229 -6.03 -11.39 -27.30
N ALA A 230 -4.98 -10.55 -27.20
CA ALA A 230 -4.31 -10.00 -28.38
C ALA A 230 -3.57 -11.08 -29.21
N ASN A 231 -3.11 -12.16 -28.57
CA ASN A 231 -2.41 -13.27 -29.22
C ASN A 231 -3.31 -14.42 -29.70
N MET A 232 -4.60 -14.45 -29.31
CA MET A 232 -5.55 -15.46 -29.80
C MET A 232 -6.20 -15.12 -31.16
N THR A 233 -5.78 -14.04 -31.83
CA THR A 233 -6.28 -13.70 -33.19
C THR A 233 -5.33 -14.12 -34.32
N LYS A 234 -4.46 -15.10 -34.08
CA LYS A 234 -3.73 -15.80 -35.13
C LYS A 234 -3.67 -17.30 -34.85
N VAL A 235 -4.76 -18.02 -35.11
CA VAL A 235 -4.84 -19.25 -35.93
C VAL A 235 -6.26 -19.35 -36.47
#